data_AF-A0A7J9VWB1-F1
#
_entry.id   AF-A0A7J9VWB1-F1
#
_cell.length_a   1.000
_cell.length_b   1.000
_cell.length_c   1.000
_cell.angle_alpha   90.00
_cell.angle_beta   90.00
_cell.angle_gamma   90.00
#
_symmetry.space_group_name_H-M   'P 1'
#
loop_
_entity.id
_entity.type
_entity.pdbx_description
1 polymer ?
#
loop_
_entity_poly.entity_id
_entity_poly.type
_entity_poly.pdbx_seq_one_letter_code
_entity_poly.pdbx_strand_id
1 'polypeptide(L)'
;MQHLTSVENSTGGSWRIENISVPFVDGILLEAGRLWAVQNLANQVSVIRLASDSASGTVEQVITSPDFQVPATVARHGSRIAVVNAKFDTGFPPTADQYEVVIVDGR
;
A
#
# COMPACT_ATOMS: atom_id res chain seq x y z
N MET A 1 4.37 16.25 2.28
CA MET A 1 3.08 15.53 2.21
C MET A 1 3.18 14.56 1.04
N GLN A 2 2.86 13.27 1.23
CA GLN A 2 2.94 12.27 0.15
C GLN A 2 1.72 12.36 -0.77
N HIS A 3 1.88 11.92 -2.02
CA HIS A 3 0.80 11.87 -3.01
C HIS A 3 1.05 10.74 -4.01
N LEU A 4 -0.02 10.29 -4.67
CA LEU A 4 0.05 9.36 -5.78
C LEU A 4 0.09 10.10 -7.10
N THR A 5 0.89 9.60 -8.03
CA THR A 5 1.08 10.18 -9.36
C THR A 5 0.90 9.09 -10.40
N SER A 6 0.06 9.35 -11.39
CA SER A 6 -0.03 8.54 -12.59
C SER A 6 0.99 9.06 -13.61
N VAL A 7 1.63 8.14 -14.33
CA VAL A 7 2.60 8.46 -15.37
C VAL A 7 2.21 7.71 -16.65
N GLU A 8 1.99 8.44 -17.72
CA GLU A 8 1.77 7.88 -19.04
C GLU A 8 3.06 7.26 -19.58
N ASN A 9 3.04 5.95 -19.83
CA ASN A 9 4.23 5.19 -20.22
C ASN A 9 4.85 5.66 -21.55
N SER A 10 4.04 6.14 -22.51
CA SER A 10 4.48 6.57 -23.84
C SER A 10 5.18 7.92 -23.83
N THR A 11 4.68 8.87 -23.05
CA THR A 11 5.10 10.29 -23.12
C THR A 11 5.87 10.74 -21.88
N GLY A 12 5.75 10.01 -20.77
CA GLY A 12 6.20 10.47 -19.45
C GLY A 12 5.32 11.58 -18.86
N GLY A 13 4.21 11.94 -19.52
CA GLY A 13 3.23 12.87 -18.99
C GLY A 13 2.70 12.36 -17.65
N SER A 14 2.70 13.21 -16.63
CA SER A 14 2.36 12.80 -15.28
C SER A 14 1.36 13.74 -14.64
N TRP A 15 0.43 13.18 -13.87
CA TRP A 15 -0.54 13.95 -13.13
C TRP A 15 -0.76 13.34 -11.75
N ARG A 16 -1.08 14.21 -10.79
CA ARG A 16 -1.46 13.80 -9.45
C ARG A 16 -2.81 13.09 -9.50
N ILE A 17 -2.93 12.01 -8.73
CA ILE A 17 -4.22 11.36 -8.50
C ILE A 17 -4.91 12.11 -7.36
N GLU A 18 -6.05 12.73 -7.65
CA GLU A 18 -6.78 13.55 -6.69
C GLU A 18 -7.72 12.72 -5.79
N ASN A 19 -8.22 13.36 -4.72
CA ASN A 19 -9.18 12.80 -3.75
C ASN A 19 -8.69 11.60 -2.92
N ILE A 20 -7.37 11.39 -2.86
CA ILE A 20 -6.75 10.35 -2.03
C ILE A 20 -5.76 11.00 -1.06
N SER A 21 -5.83 10.59 0.21
CA SER A 21 -4.80 10.87 1.21
C SER A 21 -4.23 9.55 1.72
N VAL A 22 -2.94 9.31 1.43
CA VAL A 22 -2.21 8.10 1.84
C VAL A 22 -0.89 8.51 2.48
N PRO A 23 -0.87 8.84 3.78
CA PRO A 23 0.37 9.16 4.47
C PRO A 23 1.18 7.89 4.75
N PHE A 24 2.51 8.04 4.86
CA PHE A 24 3.42 6.96 5.24
C PHE A 24 3.46 5.79 4.27
N VAL A 25 3.20 6.02 2.98
CA VAL A 25 3.28 4.96 1.97
C VAL A 25 4.73 4.54 1.79
N ASP A 26 4.93 3.23 1.76
CA ASP A 26 6.21 2.59 1.46
C ASP A 26 6.05 1.75 0.18
N GLY A 27 5.15 0.78 0.21
CA GLY A 27 4.84 -0.10 -0.92
C GLY A 27 3.49 0.19 -1.56
N ILE A 28 3.40 -0.06 -2.87
CA ILE A 28 2.16 0.00 -3.64
C ILE A 28 2.01 -1.20 -4.57
N LEU A 29 0.78 -1.65 -4.79
CA LEU A 29 0.40 -2.64 -5.79
C LEU A 29 -0.82 -2.14 -6.55
N LEU A 30 -0.75 -2.10 -7.88
CA LEU A 30 -1.89 -1.82 -8.75
C LEU A 30 -2.28 -3.10 -9.50
N GLU A 31 -3.48 -3.60 -9.25
CA GLU A 31 -3.99 -4.82 -9.89
C GLU A 31 -5.52 -4.80 -9.96
N ALA A 32 -6.11 -5.35 -11.02
CA ALA A 32 -7.56 -5.50 -11.15
C ALA A 32 -8.37 -4.19 -10.88
N GLY A 33 -7.83 -3.04 -11.28
CA GLY A 33 -8.48 -1.72 -11.11
C GLY A 33 -8.42 -1.14 -9.69
N ARG A 34 -7.65 -1.76 -8.79
CA ARG A 34 -7.45 -1.30 -7.41
C ARG A 34 -5.98 -1.10 -7.11
N LEU A 35 -5.69 -0.07 -6.32
CA LEU A 35 -4.39 0.24 -5.76
C LEU A 35 -4.39 -0.10 -4.28
N TRP A 36 -3.49 -0.97 -3.85
CA TRP A 36 -3.18 -1.20 -2.44
C TRP A 36 -1.99 -0.33 -2.06
N ALA A 37 -2.19 0.60 -1.14
CA ALA A 37 -1.14 1.45 -0.60
C ALA A 37 -0.79 1.00 0.81
N VAL A 38 0.41 0.45 0.98
CA VAL A 38 0.93 0.00 2.28
C VAL A 38 1.49 1.20 3.02
N GLN A 39 0.89 1.52 4.16
CA GLN A 39 1.26 2.65 4.98
C GLN A 39 2.00 2.18 6.23
N ASN A 40 3.33 2.26 6.21
CA ASN A 40 4.20 1.56 7.16
C ASN A 40 4.04 2.08 8.59
N LEU A 41 4.22 3.39 8.83
CA LEU A 41 4.10 3.99 10.17
C LEU A 41 2.66 4.06 10.67
N ALA A 42 1.68 3.89 9.77
CA ALA A 42 0.27 3.78 10.13
C ALA A 42 -0.18 2.33 10.37
N ASN A 43 0.68 1.33 10.09
CA ASN A 43 0.35 -0.10 10.19
C ASN A 43 -0.98 -0.46 9.51
N GLN A 44 -1.17 -0.02 8.27
CA GLN A 44 -2.39 -0.31 7.51
C GLN A 44 -2.11 -0.46 6.01
N VAL A 45 -3.07 -1.05 5.29
CA VAL A 45 -3.10 -1.05 3.82
C VAL A 45 -4.40 -0.42 3.36
N SER A 46 -4.32 0.67 2.61
CA SER A 46 -5.50 1.31 2.03
C SER A 46 -5.78 0.70 0.65
N VAL A 47 -7.00 0.21 0.43
CA VAL A 47 -7.48 -0.28 -0.87
C VAL A 47 -8.22 0.84 -1.57
N ILE A 48 -7.74 1.23 -2.73
CA ILE A 48 -8.22 2.39 -3.46
C ILE A 48 -8.74 1.94 -4.82
N ARG A 49 -9.97 2.28 -5.14
CA ARG A 49 -10.47 2.20 -6.52
C ARG A 49 -10.08 3.47 -7.25
N LEU A 50 -9.33 3.31 -8.34
CA LEU A 50 -9.00 4.42 -9.22
C LEU A 50 -10.14 4.67 -10.20
N ALA A 51 -10.32 5.93 -10.59
CA ALA A 51 -11.13 6.27 -11.75
C ALA A 51 -10.51 5.66 -13.02
N SER A 52 -11.32 5.46 -14.05
CA SER A 52 -10.88 4.83 -15.31
C SER A 52 -9.77 5.60 -16.04
N ASP A 53 -9.70 6.91 -15.82
CA ASP A 53 -8.66 7.80 -16.33
C ASP A 53 -7.42 7.92 -15.40
N SER A 54 -7.44 7.24 -14.24
CA SER A 54 -6.43 7.35 -13.18
C SER A 54 -6.17 8.78 -12.71
N ALA A 55 -7.11 9.71 -12.87
CA ALA A 55 -6.96 11.10 -12.42
C ALA A 55 -7.45 11.33 -10.98
N SER A 56 -8.24 10.41 -10.46
CA SER A 56 -8.71 10.43 -9.07
C SER A 56 -8.92 9.01 -8.54
N GLY A 57 -9.15 8.88 -7.24
CA GLY A 57 -9.62 7.62 -6.68
C GLY A 57 -10.40 7.79 -5.39
N THR A 58 -10.85 6.66 -4.87
CA THR A 58 -11.62 6.59 -3.63
C THR A 58 -11.09 5.43 -2.80
N VAL A 59 -10.79 5.69 -1.53
CA VAL A 59 -10.47 4.63 -0.56
C VAL A 59 -11.73 3.83 -0.31
N GLU A 60 -11.75 2.57 -0.75
CA GLU A 60 -12.89 1.65 -0.55
C GLU A 60 -12.82 0.96 0.81
N GLN A 61 -11.60 0.72 1.29
CA GLN A 61 -11.33 -0.05 2.49
C GLN A 61 -9.98 0.31 3.08
N VAL A 62 -9.85 0.18 4.40
CA VAL A 62 -8.57 0.18 5.10
C VAL A 62 -8.44 -1.18 5.79
N ILE A 63 -7.40 -1.91 5.44
CA ILE A 63 -7.07 -3.22 6.01
C ILE A 63 -6.07 -3.00 7.14
N THR A 64 -6.40 -3.52 8.31
CA THR A 64 -5.52 -3.55 9.48
C THR A 64 -5.37 -4.99 9.96
N SER A 65 -4.28 -5.25 10.66
CA SER A 65 -4.05 -6.51 11.36
C SER A 65 -3.28 -6.22 12.64
N PRO A 66 -3.58 -6.89 13.77
CA PRO A 66 -2.72 -6.84 14.95
C PRO A 66 -1.31 -7.34 14.67
N ASP A 67 -1.12 -8.12 13.60
CA ASP A 67 0.17 -8.67 13.20
C ASP A 67 0.98 -7.71 12.30
N PHE A 68 0.42 -6.56 11.89
CA PHE A 68 1.20 -5.58 11.13
C PHE A 68 2.22 -4.87 12.02
N GLN A 69 3.48 -4.86 11.59
CA GLN A 69 4.59 -4.23 12.28
C GLN A 69 5.53 -3.57 11.26
N VAL A 70 5.23 -2.30 10.97
CA VAL A 70 5.84 -1.48 9.94
C VAL A 70 5.82 -2.21 8.59
N PRO A 71 4.62 -2.49 8.02
CA PRO A 71 4.50 -3.19 6.75
C PRO A 71 5.09 -2.36 5.62
N ALA A 72 5.90 -2.96 4.75
CA ALA A 72 6.60 -2.23 3.68
C ALA A 72 6.12 -2.56 2.26
N THR A 73 5.57 -3.77 2.02
CA THR A 73 5.08 -4.13 0.68
C THR A 73 3.94 -5.14 0.75
N VAL A 74 3.23 -5.29 -0.37
CA VAL A 74 2.07 -6.16 -0.51
C VAL A 74 2.09 -6.91 -1.84
N ALA A 75 1.67 -8.17 -1.81
CA ALA A 75 1.32 -8.97 -2.97
C ALA A 75 -0.12 -9.48 -2.83
N ARG A 76 -0.79 -9.79 -3.94
CA ARG A 76 -2.18 -10.28 -3.94
C ARG A 76 -2.27 -11.67 -4.53
N HIS A 77 -3.13 -12.51 -3.95
CA HIS A 77 -3.48 -13.82 -4.49
C HIS A 77 -4.95 -14.15 -4.19
N GLY A 78 -5.78 -14.20 -5.24
CA GLY A 78 -7.21 -14.45 -5.10
C GLY A 78 -7.92 -13.33 -4.33
N SER A 79 -8.54 -13.65 -3.18
CA SER A 79 -9.14 -12.66 -2.27
C SER A 79 -8.20 -12.22 -1.15
N ARG A 80 -6.98 -12.73 -1.09
CA ARG A 80 -6.04 -12.45 0.00
C ARG A 80 -4.91 -11.55 -0.45
N ILE A 81 -4.34 -10.84 0.52
CA ILE A 81 -3.07 -10.13 0.35
C ILE A 81 -2.03 -10.70 1.31
N ALA A 82 -0.78 -10.61 0.88
CA ALA A 82 0.40 -10.98 1.63
C ALA A 82 1.21 -9.71 1.89
N VAL A 83 1.32 -9.30 3.16
CA VAL A 83 1.96 -8.05 3.58
C VAL A 83 3.26 -8.38 4.31
N VAL A 84 4.37 -7.78 3.90
CA VAL A 84 5.69 -8.03 4.48
C VAL A 84 5.99 -6.97 5.53
N ASN A 85 6.29 -7.41 6.76
CA ASN A 85 6.71 -6.52 7.86
C ASN A 85 8.19 -6.21 7.78
N ALA A 86 8.54 -4.92 7.83
CA ALA A 86 9.93 -4.46 7.74
C ALA A 86 10.65 -4.41 9.09
N LYS A 87 9.91 -4.37 10.20
CA LYS A 87 10.45 -4.33 11.58
C LYS A 87 11.40 -3.16 11.84
N PHE A 88 11.24 -2.03 11.13
CA PHE A 88 12.10 -0.85 11.29
C PHE A 88 11.98 -0.19 12.68
N ASP A 89 10.94 -0.52 13.43
CA ASP A 89 10.69 -0.11 14.80
C ASP A 89 11.53 -0.87 15.84
N THR A 90 12.31 -1.87 15.44
CA THR A 90 13.09 -2.73 16.35
C THR A 90 14.56 -2.31 16.50
N GLY A 91 14.98 -1.20 15.89
CA GLY A 91 16.35 -0.67 15.99
C GLY A 91 17.10 -0.65 14.67
N PHE A 92 18.37 -0.22 14.72
CA PHE A 92 19.25 -0.17 13.55
C PHE A 92 20.63 -0.77 13.87
N PRO A 93 21.00 -1.93 13.29
CA PRO A 93 20.16 -2.77 12.43
C PRO A 93 18.91 -3.29 13.16
N PRO A 94 17.82 -3.67 12.46
CA PRO A 94 16.64 -4.26 13.09
C PRO A 94 17.00 -5.45 13.98
N THR A 95 16.37 -5.53 15.16
CA THR A 95 16.65 -6.57 16.18
C THR A 95 15.51 -7.57 16.36
N ALA A 96 14.52 -7.55 15.48
CA ALA A 96 13.42 -8.52 15.51
C ALA A 96 13.93 -9.96 15.44
N ASP A 97 13.43 -10.81 16.33
CA ASP A 97 13.77 -12.24 16.36
C ASP A 97 13.08 -13.04 15.23
N GLN A 98 12.04 -12.46 14.62
CA GLN A 98 11.26 -13.09 13.56
C GLN A 98 10.93 -12.08 12.44
N TYR A 99 10.92 -12.60 11.22
CA TYR A 99 10.39 -11.94 10.03
C TYR A 99 9.32 -12.82 9.40
N GLU A 100 8.22 -12.19 9.03
CA GLU A 100 7.04 -12.89 8.55
C GLU A 100 6.32 -12.11 7.45
N VAL A 101 5.47 -12.86 6.75
CA VAL A 101 4.49 -12.31 5.83
C VAL A 101 3.12 -12.55 6.42
N VAL A 102 2.38 -11.48 6.64
CA VAL A 102 1.03 -11.52 7.21
C VAL A 102 0.04 -11.69 6.06
N ILE A 103 -0.75 -12.77 6.11
CA ILE A 103 -1.79 -13.05 5.13
C ILE A 103 -3.14 -12.64 5.69
N VAL A 104 -3.84 -11.73 5.01
CA VAL A 104 -5.17 -11.26 5.40
C VAL A 104 -6.12 -11.24 4.20
N ASP A 105 -7.42 -11.06 4.47
CA ASP A 105 -8.38 -10.76 3.41
C ASP A 105 -8.07 -9.39 2.79
N GLY A 106 -8.17 -9.32 1.46
CA GLY A 106 -7.82 -8.15 0.65
C GLY A 106 -8.98 -7.58 -0.13
N ARG A 107 -10.22 -7.99 0.19
CA ARG A 107 -11.45 -7.52 -0.46
C ARG A 107 -12.30 -6.63 0.41
#